data_AF-A0A6G3U332-F1
#
_entry.id   AF-A0A6G3U332-F1
#
_cell.length_a   1.000
_cell.length_b   1.000
_cell.length_c   1.000
_cell.angle_alpha   90.00
_cell.angle_beta   90.00
_cell.angle_gamma   90.00
#
_symmetry.space_group_name_H-M   'P 1'
#
loop_
_entity.id
_entity.type
_entity.pdbx_description
1 polymer ?
#
loop_
_entity_poly.entity_id
_entity_poly.type
_entity_poly.pdbx_seq_one_letter_code
_entity_poly.pdbx_strand_id
1 'polypeptide(L)'
;RTRGDVRTVRFRAESQRSAWRLQVRLPREPLAACTVGGTRLDRAALAEQTGGADDVVLHHYGAGAFEVGCEVPAGTRLPVDVADYSLGLTPPVAELVGPRPRNTVPVAFGFLPEDSVIARTREEI
;
A
#
# COMPACT_ATOMS: atom_id res chain seq x y z
N ARG A 1 16.62 -4.31 -10.35
CA ARG A 1 17.86 -5.08 -10.67
C ARG A 1 17.44 -6.44 -11.20
N THR A 2 17.95 -6.88 -12.34
CA THR A 2 17.62 -8.18 -12.93
C THR A 2 18.81 -9.12 -12.77
N ARG A 3 18.56 -10.38 -12.39
CA ARG A 3 19.55 -11.46 -12.31
C ARG A 3 18.91 -12.71 -12.91
N GLY A 4 19.34 -13.08 -14.12
CA GLY A 4 18.68 -14.15 -14.88
C GLY A 4 17.20 -13.83 -15.09
N ASP A 5 16.34 -14.79 -14.79
CA ASP A 5 14.89 -14.68 -15.02
C ASP A 5 14.13 -13.93 -13.92
N VAL A 6 14.82 -13.48 -12.87
CA VAL A 6 14.19 -12.75 -11.74
C VAL A 6 14.67 -11.30 -11.73
N ARG A 7 13.73 -10.37 -11.55
CA ARG A 7 14.00 -8.97 -11.27
C ARG A 7 13.49 -8.59 -9.88
N THR A 8 14.27 -7.77 -9.19
CA THR A 8 13.82 -7.09 -7.98
C THR A 8 13.30 -5.70 -8.34
N VAL A 9 12.01 -5.48 -8.10
CA VAL A 9 11.34 -4.18 -8.12
C VAL A 9 11.42 -3.60 -6.71
N ARG A 10 11.92 -2.37 -6.57
CA ARG A 10 11.98 -1.66 -5.29
C ARG A 10 11.24 -0.35 -5.41
N PHE A 11 10.44 -0.04 -4.40
CA PHE A 11 9.76 1.24 -4.27
C PHE A 11 9.70 1.65 -2.80
N ARG A 12 9.58 2.96 -2.58
CA ARG A 12 9.35 3.56 -1.29
C ARG A 12 7.96 4.16 -1.29
N ALA A 13 7.13 3.77 -0.33
CA ALA A 13 5.82 4.38 -0.11
C ALA A 13 5.96 5.42 1.01
N GLU A 14 5.57 6.65 0.73
CA GLU A 14 5.66 7.79 1.64
C GLU A 14 4.39 8.64 1.48
N SER A 15 3.81 9.05 2.62
CA SER A 15 2.70 10.00 2.59
C SER A 15 3.23 11.43 2.67
N GLN A 16 2.52 12.38 2.06
CA GLN A 16 2.82 13.81 2.18
C GLN A 16 2.53 14.38 3.58
N ARG A 17 1.98 13.55 4.49
CA ARG A 17 1.69 13.88 5.88
C ARG A 17 2.21 12.77 6.80
N SER A 18 2.23 13.05 8.10
CA SER A 18 2.46 12.00 9.10
C SER A 18 1.29 11.03 9.11
N ALA A 19 1.45 9.93 8.38
CA ALA A 19 0.39 8.96 8.20
C ALA A 19 0.31 8.00 9.40
N TRP A 20 -0.92 7.72 9.84
CA TRP A 20 -1.22 6.71 10.85
C TRP A 20 -1.09 5.30 10.27
N ARG A 21 -1.61 5.08 9.05
CA ARG A 21 -1.56 3.79 8.36
C ARG A 21 -1.39 4.00 6.87
N LEU A 22 -0.36 3.38 6.31
CA LEU A 22 -0.20 3.18 4.88
C LEU A 22 -0.47 1.71 4.54
N GLN A 23 -1.19 1.48 3.45
CA GLN A 23 -1.48 0.17 2.91
C GLN A 23 -0.89 0.05 1.52
N VAL A 24 -0.17 -1.03 1.25
CA VAL A 24 0.26 -1.41 -0.09
C VAL A 24 -0.49 -2.68 -0.49
N ARG A 25 -1.14 -2.67 -1.64
CA ARG A 25 -1.78 -3.83 -2.26
C ARG A 25 -0.99 -4.22 -3.50
N LEU A 26 -0.60 -5.49 -3.57
CA LEU A 26 0.15 -6.10 -4.67
C LEU A 26 -0.58 -7.38 -5.11
N PRO A 27 -0.56 -7.71 -6.40
CA PRO A 27 -1.10 -9.00 -6.85
C PRO A 27 -0.21 -10.13 -6.34
N ARG A 28 -0.81 -11.22 -5.85
CA ARG A 28 -0.09 -12.39 -5.33
C ARG A 28 0.77 -13.04 -6.39
N GLU A 29 0.23 -13.21 -7.60
CA GLU A 29 1.01 -13.57 -8.77
C GLU A 29 1.37 -12.28 -9.53
N PRO A 30 2.65 -12.06 -9.89
CA PRO A 30 3.72 -13.04 -10.07
C PRO A 30 4.77 -13.07 -8.93
N LEU A 31 4.41 -12.70 -7.68
CA LEU A 31 5.38 -12.51 -6.62
C LEU A 31 6.06 -13.84 -6.23
N ALA A 32 7.39 -13.83 -6.19
CA ALA A 32 8.19 -14.93 -5.63
C ALA A 32 8.53 -14.69 -4.16
N ALA A 33 8.88 -13.45 -3.83
CA ALA A 33 9.13 -12.99 -2.47
C ALA A 33 9.05 -11.46 -2.42
N CYS A 34 8.76 -10.89 -1.25
CA CYS A 34 8.89 -9.46 -1.00
C CYS A 34 9.66 -9.20 0.30
N THR A 35 10.42 -8.11 0.35
CA THR A 35 11.06 -7.60 1.56
C THR A 35 10.36 -6.30 1.95
N VAL A 36 9.83 -6.24 3.17
CA VAL A 36 9.06 -5.09 3.67
C VAL A 36 9.68 -4.67 4.99
N GLY A 37 10.18 -3.44 5.07
CA GLY A 37 10.82 -2.94 6.30
C GLY A 37 11.93 -3.85 6.83
N GLY A 38 12.71 -4.47 5.92
CA GLY A 38 13.77 -5.42 6.25
C GLY A 38 13.32 -6.86 6.49
N THR A 39 12.01 -7.14 6.56
CA THR A 39 11.48 -8.50 6.75
C THR A 39 11.20 -9.16 5.41
N ARG A 40 11.78 -10.34 5.16
CA ARG A 40 11.52 -11.12 3.94
C ARG A 40 10.29 -12.00 4.12
N LEU A 41 9.35 -11.86 3.20
CA LEU A 41 8.17 -12.68 3.01
C LEU A 41 8.39 -13.52 1.75
N ASP A 42 8.58 -14.82 1.91
CA ASP A 42 8.66 -15.75 0.78
C ASP A 42 7.27 -16.13 0.27
N ARG A 43 7.18 -17.00 -0.74
CA ARG A 43 5.92 -17.40 -1.35
C ARG A 43 4.92 -18.01 -0.33
N ALA A 44 5.40 -18.77 0.65
CA ALA A 44 4.53 -19.37 1.66
C ALA A 44 3.99 -18.30 2.61
N ALA A 45 4.86 -17.43 3.11
CA ALA A 45 4.47 -16.30 3.96
C ALA A 45 3.52 -15.34 3.21
N LEU A 46 3.76 -15.06 1.93
CA LEU A 46 2.88 -14.23 1.11
C LEU A 46 1.48 -14.86 0.96
N ALA A 47 1.39 -16.18 0.80
CA ALA A 47 0.11 -16.88 0.71
C ALA A 47 -0.67 -16.84 2.03
N GLU A 48 0.00 -16.89 3.18
CA GLU A 48 -0.63 -16.69 4.49
C GLU A 48 -1.17 -15.27 4.64
N GLN A 49 -0.44 -14.26 4.17
CA GLN A 49 -0.87 -12.86 4.20
C GLN A 49 -2.12 -12.58 3.35
N THR A 50 -2.37 -13.37 2.30
CA THR A 50 -3.57 -13.15 1.48
C THR A 50 -4.83 -13.75 2.07
N GLY A 51 -4.73 -14.70 3.01
CA GLY A 51 -5.90 -15.42 3.53
C GLY A 51 -6.74 -16.09 2.44
N GLY A 52 -6.13 -16.45 1.30
CA GLY A 52 -6.81 -16.99 0.12
C GLY A 52 -7.25 -15.96 -0.92
N ALA A 53 -7.01 -14.66 -0.71
CA ALA A 53 -7.23 -13.64 -1.72
C ALA A 53 -6.15 -13.67 -2.83
N ASP A 54 -6.49 -13.05 -3.96
CA ASP A 54 -5.57 -12.87 -5.10
C ASP A 54 -4.53 -11.77 -4.89
N ASP A 55 -4.67 -10.97 -3.83
CA ASP A 55 -3.78 -9.86 -3.50
C ASP A 55 -3.13 -10.03 -2.13
N VAL A 56 -1.89 -9.60 -2.05
CA VAL A 56 -1.15 -9.40 -0.81
C VAL A 56 -1.39 -7.97 -0.33
N VAL A 57 -1.84 -7.82 0.90
CA VAL A 57 -2.04 -6.52 1.55
C VAL A 57 -1.00 -6.35 2.65
N LEU A 58 -0.20 -5.31 2.54
CA LEU A 58 0.86 -4.97 3.48
C LEU A 58 0.46 -3.70 4.22
N HIS A 59 0.34 -3.79 5.54
CA HIS A 59 0.06 -2.64 6.40
C HIS A 59 1.32 -2.13 7.07
N HIS A 60 1.49 -0.80 7.05
CA HIS A 60 2.53 -0.13 7.79
C HIS A 60 1.92 0.98 8.65
N TYR A 61 2.20 0.94 9.95
CA TYR A 61 1.63 1.83 10.94
C TYR A 61 2.66 2.83 11.47
N GLY A 62 2.20 4.05 11.77
CA GLY A 62 2.95 5.03 12.56
C GLY A 62 4.22 5.58 11.90
N ALA A 63 4.31 5.59 10.57
CA ALA A 63 5.55 5.98 9.88
C ALA A 63 5.35 7.04 8.80
N GLY A 64 6.43 7.80 8.56
CA GLY A 64 6.53 8.70 7.42
C GLY A 64 6.66 7.95 6.09
N ALA A 65 7.42 6.84 6.06
CA ALA A 65 7.62 6.05 4.86
C ALA A 65 8.17 4.65 5.15
N PHE A 66 8.02 3.74 4.19
CA PHE A 66 8.65 2.42 4.22
C PHE A 66 9.06 1.93 2.83
N GLU A 67 10.04 1.03 2.80
CA GLU A 67 10.54 0.42 1.57
C GLU A 67 9.97 -0.97 1.38
N VAL A 68 9.66 -1.28 0.12
CA VAL A 68 9.22 -2.58 -0.35
C VAL A 68 10.10 -3.01 -1.51
N GLY A 69 10.60 -4.24 -1.47
CA GLY A 69 11.37 -4.85 -2.55
C GLY A 69 10.81 -6.23 -2.91
N CYS A 70 10.25 -6.39 -4.11
CA CYS A 70 9.65 -7.64 -4.55
C CYS A 70 10.42 -8.30 -5.70
N GLU A 71 10.55 -9.62 -5.63
CA GLU A 71 11.09 -10.49 -6.67
C GLU A 71 9.95 -10.95 -7.58
N VAL A 72 10.06 -10.61 -8.87
CA VAL A 72 9.10 -10.98 -9.92
C VAL A 72 9.86 -11.47 -11.16
N PRO A 73 9.23 -12.21 -12.08
CA PRO A 73 9.87 -12.59 -13.33
C PRO A 73 10.32 -11.36 -14.12
N ALA A 74 11.47 -11.48 -14.79
CA ALA A 74 11.98 -10.46 -15.68
C ALA A 74 10.93 -10.08 -16.74
N GLY A 75 10.87 -8.79 -17.11
CA GLY A 75 9.88 -8.28 -18.06
C GLY A 75 8.43 -8.19 -17.54
N THR A 76 8.13 -8.69 -16.35
CA THR A 76 6.75 -8.60 -15.81
C THR A 76 6.52 -7.29 -15.08
N ARG A 77 5.47 -6.56 -15.46
CA ARG A 77 5.03 -5.33 -14.77
C ARG A 77 4.35 -5.69 -13.45
N LEU A 78 4.73 -5.01 -12.38
CA LEU A 78 4.11 -5.16 -11.06
C LEU A 78 3.21 -3.94 -10.80
N PRO A 79 1.87 -4.08 -10.82
CA PRO A 79 0.99 -3.00 -10.38
C PRO A 79 1.14 -2.80 -8.86
N VAL A 80 1.16 -1.54 -8.42
CA VAL A 80 1.31 -1.16 -7.01
C VAL A 80 0.24 -0.15 -6.65
N ASP A 81 -0.64 -0.55 -5.72
CA ASP A 81 -1.67 0.32 -5.17
C ASP A 81 -1.28 0.72 -3.75
N VAL A 82 -1.17 2.02 -3.48
CA VAL A 82 -0.85 2.54 -2.15
C VAL A 82 -2.00 3.42 -1.64
N ALA A 83 -2.46 3.15 -0.43
CA ALA A 83 -3.52 3.92 0.22
C ALA A 83 -3.05 4.47 1.56
N ASP A 84 -3.30 5.77 1.78
CA ASP A 84 -3.16 6.43 3.09
C ASP A 84 -4.52 6.38 3.80
N TYR A 85 -4.56 5.68 4.93
CA TYR A 85 -5.73 5.50 5.81
C TYR A 85 -5.63 6.36 7.07
N SER A 86 -4.94 7.47 7.00
CA SER A 86 -4.88 8.42 8.11
C SER A 86 -6.15 9.23 8.16
N LEU A 87 -6.59 9.51 9.38
CA LEU A 87 -7.79 10.30 9.62
C LEU A 87 -7.66 11.69 9.01
N GLY A 88 -8.76 12.19 8.44
CA GLY A 88 -8.78 13.45 7.71
C GLY A 88 -8.35 13.30 6.25
N LEU A 89 -8.82 14.20 5.38
CA LEU A 89 -8.34 14.32 4.01
C LEU A 89 -7.03 15.14 3.97
N THR A 90 -6.20 14.91 2.96
CA THR A 90 -5.09 15.84 2.67
C THR A 90 -5.66 17.19 2.22
N PRO A 91 -4.97 18.33 2.46
CA PRO A 91 -5.52 19.65 2.11
C PRO A 91 -6.01 19.77 0.66
N PRO A 92 -5.28 19.28 -0.37
CA PRO A 92 -5.76 19.35 -1.75
C PRO A 92 -7.04 18.55 -2.00
N VAL A 93 -7.22 17.42 -1.31
CA VAL A 93 -8.42 16.58 -1.45
C VAL A 93 -9.58 17.19 -0.67
N ALA A 94 -9.32 17.73 0.52
CA ALA A 94 -10.32 18.44 1.33
C ALA A 94 -10.92 19.63 0.58
N GLU A 95 -10.08 20.38 -0.14
CA GLU A 95 -10.52 21.50 -0.99
C GLU A 95 -11.41 21.01 -2.16
N LEU A 96 -11.04 19.90 -2.79
CA LEU A 96 -11.80 19.33 -3.91
C LEU A 96 -13.19 18.81 -3.49
N VAL A 97 -13.30 18.13 -2.34
CA VAL A 97 -14.57 17.52 -1.91
C VAL A 97 -15.47 18.48 -1.13
N GLY A 98 -14.91 19.57 -0.61
CA GLY A 98 -15.62 20.55 0.20
C GLY A 98 -15.94 20.06 1.63
N PRO A 99 -16.67 20.86 2.41
CA PRO A 99 -16.99 20.53 3.80
C PRO A 99 -17.95 19.35 3.89
N ARG A 100 -17.80 18.53 4.96
CA ARG A 100 -18.77 17.49 5.27
C ARG A 100 -20.17 18.08 5.48
N PRO A 101 -21.25 17.41 5.03
CA PRO A 101 -22.62 17.83 5.32
C PRO A 101 -22.85 18.01 6.82
N ARG A 102 -23.59 19.06 7.20
CA ARG A 102 -23.84 19.41 8.62
C ARG A 102 -24.54 18.31 9.43
N ASN A 103 -25.21 17.37 8.76
CA ASN A 103 -25.92 16.23 9.34
C ASN A 103 -25.07 14.95 9.38
N THR A 104 -23.76 15.03 9.14
CA THR A 104 -22.85 13.88 9.31
C THR A 104 -22.74 13.54 10.80
N VAL A 105 -23.18 12.36 11.20
CA VAL A 105 -23.10 11.87 12.58
C VAL A 105 -21.80 11.08 12.77
N PRO A 106 -20.95 11.40 13.76
CA PRO A 106 -19.78 10.58 14.06
C PRO A 106 -20.22 9.24 14.67
N VAL A 107 -19.78 8.12 14.09
CA VAL A 107 -20.01 6.79 14.65
C VAL A 107 -18.95 6.50 15.72
N ALA A 108 -19.39 6.20 16.94
CA ALA A 108 -18.53 6.01 18.11
C ALA A 108 -17.90 4.59 18.21
N PHE A 109 -17.44 4.03 17.09
CA PHE A 109 -16.81 2.71 17.09
C PHE A 109 -15.33 2.82 16.70
N GLY A 110 -14.47 3.15 17.67
CA GLY A 110 -13.02 2.90 17.67
C GLY A 110 -12.15 3.51 16.55
N PHE A 111 -12.73 4.01 15.48
CA PHE A 111 -12.11 4.64 14.33
C PHE A 111 -13.03 5.79 13.91
N LEU A 112 -12.54 7.01 14.08
CA LEU A 112 -13.11 8.21 13.47
C LEU A 112 -13.33 7.96 11.96
N PRO A 113 -14.24 8.68 11.28
CA PRO A 113 -14.45 8.50 9.83
C PRO A 113 -13.10 8.40 9.09
N GLU A 114 -12.85 7.24 8.49
CA GLU A 114 -11.62 6.97 7.75
C GLU A 114 -11.72 7.65 6.40
N ASP A 115 -10.97 8.74 6.25
CA ASP A 115 -10.75 9.36 4.96
C ASP A 115 -9.59 8.59 4.30
N SER A 116 -9.82 8.01 3.12
CA SER A 116 -8.81 7.28 2.37
C SER A 116 -8.45 8.00 1.08
N VAL A 117 -7.16 8.15 0.80
CA VAL A 117 -6.67 8.57 -0.51
C VAL A 117 -5.91 7.41 -1.14
N ILE A 118 -6.30 7.01 -2.35
CA ILE A 118 -5.64 5.94 -3.11
C ILE A 118 -4.78 6.58 -4.20
N ALA A 119 -3.47 6.38 -4.09
CA ALA A 119 -2.54 6.65 -5.18
C ALA A 119 -2.29 5.35 -5.93
N ARG A 120 -2.58 5.35 -7.24
CA ARG A 120 -2.25 4.23 -8.14
C ARG A 120 -1.08 4.61 -9.01
N THR A 121 -0.08 3.75 -9.07
CA THR A 121 0.97 3.84 -10.09
C THR A 121 1.13 2.50 -10.79
N ARG A 122 1.51 2.56 -12.06
CA ARG A 122 1.93 1.39 -12.83
C ARG A 122 3.32 1.69 -13.36
N GLU A 123 4.32 1.21 -12.63
CA GLU A 123 5.71 1.40 -13.03
C GLU A 123 6.06 0.47 -14.21
N GLU A 124 6.38 1.07 -15.36
CA GLU A 124 7.16 0.44 -16.41
C GLU A 124 8.65 0.61 -16.07
N ILE A 125 9.24 -0.42 -15.47
CA ILE A 125 10.69 -0.53 -15.34
C ILE A 125 11.11 -1.85 -15.94
#